data_AF-A0A2V9GTV2-F1
#
_entry.id   AF-A0A2V9GTV2-F1
#
_cell.length_a   1.000
_cell.length_b   1.000
_cell.length_c   1.000
_cell.angle_alpha   90.00
_cell.angle_beta   90.00
_cell.angle_gamma   90.00
#
_symmetry.space_group_name_H-M   'P 1'
#
loop_
_entity.id
_entity.type
_entity.pdbx_description
1 polymer ?
#
loop_
_entity_poly.entity_id
_entity_poly.type
_entity_poly.pdbx_seq_one_letter_code
_entity_poly.pdbx_strand_id
1 'polypeptide(L)'
;MLNLFAGLTEVSDGAVLHEGHPIRSINTRGGYVTQDDNLLPWRTTLANVEIALELKGVPRDERRDKALAYLERVGLGGFEHHYPHELSGGMRKRVSIVRTLVDESVNVILMDEPFGPLDAQTRLVLQDELLQLWQGSGRTIVFVTHDLVEAITLSDRIAIFTRAPGTIKCSIFTRRPGLRTSTIRFGTISAQKSRAVLSLPLAERARSIWIDDRVPGRESEVLRREAARTERQERGRRTAVAAWQILLLGALLAWWWGASGRIVDRLFLSDPVSVARAFWRMLVDGSLGFHLQYTLTETLLGYALGASSGLLAAVGTWLVPGAAPALRPLVLLAYATPKIALAPLMILWFGIGIFPKVILAATFVFFVVYLNTMAGLGTVSGGLVNVVRVMGATPAAVFRKVVLPNAMPFVVAGLRITIPAALIGAIVAEFISSNRGVGYLINAASSRYRTADVFAGIFGLLILMMAMNAGVSTLERWWLPWVPRERSPLG
;
A
#
# COMPACT_ATOMS: atom_id res chain seq x y z
N MET A 1 21.70 -12.44 15.04
CA MET A 1 22.27 -11.72 16.19
C MET A 1 21.53 -10.42 16.49
N LEU A 2 21.41 -9.48 15.53
CA LEU A 2 20.76 -8.17 15.77
C LEU A 2 19.32 -8.30 16.31
N ASN A 3 18.53 -9.26 15.81
CA ASN A 3 17.18 -9.53 16.34
C ASN A 3 17.16 -9.89 17.84
N LEU A 4 18.20 -10.54 18.36
CA LEU A 4 18.31 -10.84 19.80
C LEU A 4 18.58 -9.55 20.59
N PHE A 5 19.47 -8.67 20.10
CA PHE A 5 19.75 -7.36 20.71
C PHE A 5 18.55 -6.41 20.66
N ALA A 6 17.74 -6.50 19.61
CA ALA A 6 16.49 -5.75 19.48
C ALA A 6 15.35 -6.34 20.35
N GLY A 7 15.52 -7.53 20.91
CA GLY A 7 14.47 -8.23 21.68
C GLY A 7 13.31 -8.74 20.81
N LEU A 8 13.56 -8.95 19.52
CA LEU A 8 12.59 -9.48 18.54
C LEU A 8 12.57 -11.02 18.50
N THR A 9 13.60 -11.66 19.05
CA THR A 9 13.72 -13.12 19.16
C THR A 9 14.11 -13.46 20.59
N GLU A 10 13.47 -14.47 21.17
CA GLU A 10 13.79 -14.94 22.52
C GLU A 10 15.14 -15.66 22.55
N VAL A 11 15.86 -15.49 23.65
CA VAL A 11 17.15 -16.12 23.89
C VAL A 11 16.90 -17.55 24.37
N SER A 12 17.48 -18.54 23.68
CA SER A 12 17.35 -19.94 24.08
C SER A 12 18.17 -20.30 25.33
N ASP A 13 19.40 -19.79 25.43
CA ASP A 13 20.28 -19.95 26.59
C ASP A 13 21.25 -18.74 26.70
N GLY A 14 21.72 -18.45 27.91
CA GLY A 14 22.51 -17.27 28.24
C GLY A 14 21.70 -15.98 28.43
N ALA A 15 22.36 -14.83 28.33
CA ALA A 15 21.72 -13.51 28.49
C ALA A 15 22.29 -12.47 27.53
N VAL A 16 21.41 -11.62 27.00
CA VAL A 16 21.78 -10.40 26.27
C VAL A 16 21.50 -9.21 27.17
N LEU A 17 22.52 -8.39 27.43
CA LEU A 17 22.43 -7.25 28.34
C LEU A 17 22.54 -5.94 27.54
N HIS A 18 21.70 -4.97 27.87
CA HIS A 18 21.81 -3.59 27.43
C HIS A 18 22.03 -2.70 28.65
N GLU A 19 23.25 -2.14 28.76
CA GLU A 19 23.71 -1.37 29.94
C GLU A 19 23.55 -2.15 31.24
N GLY A 20 23.99 -3.42 31.25
CA GLY A 20 23.88 -4.31 32.42
C GLY A 20 22.49 -4.88 32.67
N HIS A 21 21.44 -4.38 32.00
CA HIS A 21 20.07 -4.88 32.17
C HIS A 21 19.72 -5.96 31.13
N PRO A 22 19.19 -7.12 31.55
CA PRO A 22 18.76 -8.17 30.63
C PRO A 22 17.65 -7.73 29.67
N ILE A 23 17.80 -8.06 28.39
CA ILE A 23 16.77 -7.87 27.36
C ILE A 23 15.86 -9.09 27.38
N ARG A 24 14.69 -8.95 28.02
CA ARG A 24 13.65 -10.01 28.10
C ARG A 24 12.50 -9.82 27.11
N SER A 25 12.41 -8.63 26.53
CA SER A 25 11.37 -8.22 25.59
C SER A 25 11.99 -7.23 24.59
N ILE A 26 11.15 -6.68 23.71
CA ILE A 26 11.54 -5.67 22.72
C ILE A 26 12.33 -4.55 23.40
N ASN A 27 13.54 -4.29 22.90
CA ASN A 27 14.46 -3.31 23.44
C ASN A 27 14.19 -1.94 22.82
N THR A 28 13.33 -1.15 23.46
CA THR A 28 12.96 0.20 23.00
C THR A 28 14.01 1.28 23.27
N ARG A 29 15.09 0.92 23.97
CA ARG A 29 16.26 1.79 24.18
C ARG A 29 17.25 1.72 23.02
N GLY A 30 17.10 0.72 22.15
CA GLY A 30 17.89 0.58 20.93
C GLY A 30 17.12 1.04 19.69
N GLY A 31 17.83 1.55 18.70
CA GLY A 31 17.32 1.81 17.36
C GLY A 31 17.61 0.63 16.44
N TYR A 32 16.77 0.38 15.45
CA TYR A 32 16.98 -0.72 14.50
C TYR A 32 16.73 -0.29 13.05
N VAL A 33 17.79 -0.37 12.25
CA VAL A 33 17.79 -0.19 10.79
C VAL A 33 17.91 -1.57 10.16
N THR A 34 16.83 -2.03 9.54
CA THR A 34 16.79 -3.31 8.83
C THR A 34 17.52 -3.26 7.48
N GLN A 35 17.72 -4.43 6.88
CA GLN A 35 18.26 -4.58 5.52
C GLN A 35 17.41 -3.79 4.52
N ASP A 36 16.12 -4.12 4.44
CA ASP A 36 15.13 -3.31 3.72
C ASP A 36 14.87 -1.99 4.46
N ASP A 37 14.53 -0.92 3.74
CA ASP A 37 14.29 0.39 4.34
C ASP A 37 13.10 0.40 5.32
N ASN A 38 12.12 -0.48 5.10
CA ASN A 38 10.89 -0.62 5.89
C ASN A 38 10.26 0.73 6.21
N LEU A 39 10.25 1.66 5.25
CA LEU A 39 9.49 2.89 5.34
C LEU A 39 8.00 2.59 5.23
N LEU A 40 7.17 3.31 5.97
CA LEU A 40 5.72 3.18 5.89
C LEU A 40 5.24 3.81 4.56
N PRO A 41 4.70 3.03 3.60
CA PRO A 41 4.37 3.53 2.27
C PRO A 41 3.30 4.62 2.26
N TRP A 42 2.40 4.60 3.25
CA TRP A 42 1.32 5.57 3.44
C TRP A 42 1.72 6.84 4.18
N ARG A 43 3.00 6.99 4.52
CA ARG A 43 3.53 8.19 5.17
C ARG A 43 4.51 8.89 4.24
N THR A 44 4.51 10.22 4.25
CA THR A 44 5.55 11.00 3.56
C THR A 44 6.91 10.81 4.23
N THR A 45 7.98 11.31 3.61
CA THR A 45 9.34 11.33 4.17
C THR A 45 9.36 11.92 5.58
N LEU A 46 8.78 13.11 5.76
CA LEU A 46 8.68 13.77 7.07
C LEU A 46 7.91 12.91 8.07
N ALA A 47 6.73 12.42 7.70
CA ALA A 47 5.89 11.61 8.58
C ALA A 47 6.52 10.24 8.93
N ASN A 48 7.40 9.72 8.08
CA ASN A 48 8.21 8.54 8.36
C ASN A 48 9.28 8.85 9.42
N VAL A 49 9.95 10.00 9.35
CA VAL A 49 10.94 10.40 10.37
C VAL A 49 10.24 10.71 11.70
N GLU A 50 9.11 11.42 11.69
CA GLU A 50 8.38 11.80 12.89
C GLU A 50 7.84 10.61 13.71
N ILE A 51 7.69 9.42 13.12
CA ILE A 51 6.97 8.32 13.78
C ILE A 51 7.60 7.88 15.09
N ALA A 52 8.94 7.87 15.19
CA ALA A 52 9.63 7.46 16.41
C ALA A 52 9.27 8.40 17.58
N LEU A 53 9.28 9.71 17.34
CA LEU A 53 8.90 10.73 18.31
C LEU A 53 7.38 10.72 18.59
N GLU A 54 6.56 10.48 17.57
CA GLU A 54 5.10 10.38 17.68
C GLU A 54 4.68 9.21 18.59
N LEU A 55 5.40 8.08 18.56
CA LEU A 55 5.14 6.92 19.42
C LEU A 55 5.53 7.18 20.87
N LYS A 56 6.49 8.07 21.12
CA LYS A 56 6.88 8.55 22.46
C LYS A 56 6.01 9.68 23.00
N GLY A 57 5.05 10.16 22.22
CA GLY A 57 4.13 11.22 22.64
C GLY A 57 4.73 12.63 22.57
N VAL A 58 5.82 12.84 21.81
CA VAL A 58 6.40 14.18 21.60
C VAL A 58 5.36 15.06 20.87
N PRO A 59 5.16 16.33 21.29
CA PRO A 59 4.23 17.26 20.66
C PRO A 59 4.50 17.41 19.15
N ARG A 60 3.43 17.68 18.38
CA ARG A 60 3.48 17.72 16.91
C ARG A 60 4.50 18.72 16.36
N ASP A 61 4.58 19.90 16.95
CA ASP A 61 5.46 20.95 16.44
C ASP A 61 6.91 20.62 16.75
N GLU A 62 7.22 20.20 17.98
CA GLU A 62 8.57 19.79 18.38
C GLU A 62 9.10 18.61 17.55
N ARG A 63 8.26 17.57 17.33
CA ARG A 63 8.70 16.43 16.51
C ARG A 63 8.91 16.80 15.05
N ARG A 64 8.13 17.75 14.52
CA ARG A 64 8.26 18.24 13.15
C ARG A 64 9.57 19.02 12.98
N ASP A 65 9.86 19.94 13.89
CA ASP A 65 11.08 20.76 13.85
C ASP A 65 12.33 19.87 13.94
N LYS A 66 12.33 18.90 14.85
CA LYS A 66 13.41 17.90 14.95
C LYS A 66 13.55 17.09 13.66
N ALA A 67 12.45 16.57 13.13
CA ALA A 67 12.49 15.77 11.90
C ALA A 67 13.02 16.57 10.70
N LEU A 68 12.61 17.85 10.55
CA LEU A 68 13.10 18.74 9.50
C LEU A 68 14.59 19.02 9.63
N ALA A 69 15.08 19.35 10.83
CA ALA A 69 16.50 19.60 11.07
C ALA A 69 17.37 18.37 10.71
N TYR A 70 16.89 17.16 11.01
CA TYR A 70 17.59 15.95 10.62
C TYR A 70 17.52 15.67 9.11
N LEU A 71 16.38 15.95 8.45
CA LEU A 71 16.26 15.81 7.00
C LEU A 71 17.18 16.79 6.25
N GLU A 72 17.31 18.02 6.72
CA GLU A 72 18.25 19.00 6.17
C GLU A 72 19.70 18.53 6.30
N ARG A 73 20.09 17.98 7.47
CA ARG A 73 21.45 17.46 7.71
C ARG A 73 21.87 16.33 6.77
N VAL A 74 20.92 15.57 6.23
CA VAL A 74 21.19 14.48 5.27
C VAL A 74 20.88 14.87 3.81
N GLY A 75 20.71 16.17 3.54
CA GLY A 75 20.47 16.67 2.19
C GLY A 75 19.11 16.25 1.59
N LEU A 76 18.10 16.01 2.44
CA LEU A 76 16.72 15.68 2.02
C LEU A 76 15.74 16.86 2.15
N GLY A 77 16.24 18.09 2.32
CA GLY A 77 15.42 19.29 2.22
C GLY A 77 14.71 19.38 0.86
N GLY A 78 13.43 19.72 0.86
CA GLY A 78 12.56 19.74 -0.32
C GLY A 78 11.86 18.40 -0.64
N PHE A 79 12.19 17.31 0.07
CA PHE A 79 11.60 15.98 -0.14
C PHE A 79 10.63 15.54 0.98
N GLU A 80 10.23 16.47 1.86
CA GLU A 80 9.44 16.21 3.08
C GLU A 80 8.08 15.59 2.81
N HIS A 81 7.45 16.01 1.71
CA HIS A 81 6.10 15.63 1.31
C HIS A 81 6.03 14.47 0.32
N HIS A 82 7.18 13.94 -0.10
CA HIS A 82 7.24 12.79 -1.00
C HIS A 82 6.95 11.49 -0.25
N TYR A 83 6.31 10.54 -0.90
CA TYR A 83 6.12 9.18 -0.41
C TYR A 83 7.34 8.31 -0.75
N PRO A 84 7.56 7.18 -0.05
CA PRO A 84 8.72 6.31 -0.27
C PRO A 84 8.92 5.86 -1.72
N HIS A 85 7.84 5.64 -2.46
CA HIS A 85 7.90 5.21 -3.86
C HIS A 85 8.39 6.31 -4.82
N GLU A 86 8.38 7.57 -4.39
CA GLU A 86 8.86 8.73 -5.15
C GLU A 86 10.35 9.04 -4.87
N LEU A 87 10.97 8.33 -3.92
CA LEU A 87 12.36 8.52 -3.51
C LEU A 87 13.30 7.51 -4.19
N SER A 88 14.54 7.92 -4.47
CA SER A 88 15.60 6.99 -4.89
C SER A 88 15.96 5.99 -3.78
N GLY A 89 16.63 4.89 -4.12
CA GLY A 89 17.05 3.88 -3.14
C GLY A 89 17.94 4.45 -2.03
N GLY A 90 18.90 5.32 -2.39
CA GLY A 90 19.75 6.02 -1.43
C GLY A 90 18.97 6.96 -0.51
N MET A 91 18.02 7.71 -1.06
CA MET A 91 17.15 8.60 -0.28
C MET A 91 16.29 7.81 0.71
N ARG A 92 15.69 6.69 0.31
CA ARG A 92 14.93 5.83 1.24
C ARG A 92 15.80 5.32 2.39
N LYS A 93 17.05 4.93 2.11
CA LYS A 93 17.97 4.49 3.16
C LYS A 93 18.32 5.62 4.13
N ARG A 94 18.57 6.85 3.63
CA ARG A 94 18.75 8.04 4.48
C ARG A 94 17.57 8.25 5.41
N VAL A 95 16.34 8.21 4.88
CA VAL A 95 15.13 8.36 5.69
C VAL A 95 15.04 7.28 6.76
N SER A 96 15.37 6.03 6.44
CA SER A 96 15.35 4.90 7.40
C SER A 96 16.36 5.10 8.55
N ILE A 97 17.57 5.58 8.23
CA ILE A 97 18.62 5.89 9.20
C ILE A 97 18.20 7.07 10.06
N VAL A 98 17.79 8.19 9.45
CA VAL A 98 17.37 9.41 10.15
C VAL A 98 16.17 9.18 11.05
N ARG A 99 15.16 8.42 10.60
CA ARG A 99 14.02 7.99 11.43
C ARG A 99 14.46 7.29 12.72
N THR A 100 15.57 6.56 12.67
CA THR A 100 16.13 5.89 13.85
C THR A 100 16.97 6.85 14.70
N LEU A 101 17.67 7.79 14.07
CA LEU A 101 18.56 8.75 14.74
C LEU A 101 17.86 9.96 15.36
N VAL A 102 16.66 10.31 14.89
CA VAL A 102 15.90 11.46 15.39
C VAL A 102 15.51 11.31 16.86
N ASP A 103 15.45 10.07 17.34
CA ASP A 103 15.16 9.73 18.72
C ASP A 103 16.44 9.77 19.56
N GLU A 104 16.63 10.89 20.27
CA GLU A 104 17.85 11.14 21.03
C GLU A 104 18.00 10.26 22.28
N SER A 105 16.92 9.62 22.74
CA SER A 105 17.00 8.70 23.86
C SER A 105 17.58 7.33 23.48
N VAL A 106 17.85 7.10 22.18
CA VAL A 106 18.49 5.89 21.69
C VAL A 106 20.01 6.03 21.79
N ASN A 107 20.62 5.18 22.61
CA ASN A 107 22.06 5.12 22.84
C ASN A 107 22.77 4.06 21.99
N VAL A 108 22.05 3.05 21.49
CA VAL A 108 22.58 1.97 20.63
C VAL A 108 21.75 1.85 19.36
N ILE A 109 22.42 1.86 18.20
CA ILE A 109 21.76 1.70 16.90
C ILE A 109 22.25 0.42 16.25
N LEU A 110 21.32 -0.48 15.97
CA LEU A 110 21.55 -1.76 15.32
C LEU A 110 21.28 -1.59 13.82
N MET A 111 22.22 -1.95 12.95
CA MET A 111 22.02 -1.85 11.50
C MET A 111 22.33 -3.17 10.79
N ASP A 112 21.36 -3.70 10.06
CA ASP A 112 21.51 -4.92 9.26
C ASP A 112 21.76 -4.54 7.81
N GLU A 113 22.96 -4.84 7.28
CA GLU A 113 23.42 -4.49 5.93
C GLU A 113 23.00 -3.08 5.46
N PRO A 114 23.38 -2.02 6.20
CA PRO A 114 22.86 -0.68 5.97
C PRO A 114 23.11 -0.13 4.56
N PHE A 115 24.14 -0.60 3.84
CA PHE A 115 24.52 -0.04 2.55
C PHE A 115 24.59 -1.05 1.39
N GLY A 116 24.29 -2.32 1.63
CA GLY A 116 24.37 -3.38 0.62
C GLY A 116 23.59 -3.11 -0.67
N PRO A 117 22.32 -2.64 -0.60
CA PRO A 117 21.49 -2.38 -1.79
C PRO A 117 21.91 -1.17 -2.64
N LEU A 118 22.95 -0.44 -2.27
CA LEU A 118 23.34 0.82 -2.89
C LEU A 118 24.49 0.62 -3.89
N ASP A 119 24.50 1.45 -4.94
CA ASP A 119 25.66 1.56 -5.82
C ASP A 119 26.88 2.11 -5.07
N ALA A 120 28.07 1.85 -5.61
CA ALA A 120 29.33 2.15 -4.93
C ALA A 120 29.52 3.64 -4.59
N GLN A 121 29.04 4.56 -5.44
CA GLN A 121 29.20 5.99 -5.21
C GLN A 121 28.25 6.46 -4.11
N THR A 122 26.96 6.15 -4.23
CA THR A 122 25.94 6.49 -3.23
C THR A 122 26.28 5.90 -1.87
N ARG A 123 26.83 4.68 -1.83
CA ARG A 123 27.33 4.03 -0.63
C ARG A 123 28.40 4.84 0.08
N LEU A 124 29.45 5.30 -0.62
CA LEU A 124 30.55 6.06 -0.02
C LEU A 124 30.06 7.39 0.58
N VAL A 125 29.15 8.07 -0.10
CA VAL A 125 28.55 9.32 0.39
C VAL A 125 27.75 9.07 1.67
N LEU A 126 26.91 8.03 1.70
CA LEU A 126 26.12 7.69 2.87
C LEU A 126 26.94 7.23 4.07
N GLN A 127 28.05 6.56 3.82
CA GLN A 127 29.00 6.17 4.85
C GLN A 127 29.60 7.39 5.55
N ASP A 128 30.02 8.40 4.78
CA ASP A 128 30.55 9.65 5.33
C ASP A 128 29.47 10.43 6.10
N GLU A 129 28.26 10.55 5.54
CA GLU A 129 27.12 11.17 6.22
C GLU A 129 26.80 10.47 7.56
N LEU A 130 26.80 9.14 7.59
CA LEU A 130 26.58 8.40 8.83
C LEU A 130 27.66 8.69 9.87
N LEU A 131 28.93 8.72 9.46
CA LEU A 131 30.04 9.07 10.34
C LEU A 131 29.89 10.50 10.88
N GLN A 132 29.47 11.46 10.06
CA GLN A 132 29.22 12.84 10.49
C GLN A 132 28.06 12.94 11.49
N LEU A 133 26.98 12.18 11.28
CA LEU A 133 25.85 12.13 12.22
C LEU A 133 26.22 11.46 13.55
N TRP A 134 27.10 10.45 13.49
CA TRP A 134 27.56 9.70 14.66
C TRP A 134 28.58 10.47 15.49
N GLN A 135 29.49 11.22 14.86
CA GLN A 135 30.53 12.00 15.56
C GLN A 135 29.92 12.99 16.55
N GLY A 136 30.33 12.90 17.81
CA GLY A 136 29.81 13.76 18.89
C GLY A 136 28.44 13.36 19.46
N SER A 137 27.76 12.35 18.88
CA SER A 137 26.46 11.88 19.39
C SER A 137 26.55 11.04 20.67
N GLY A 138 27.73 10.47 20.96
CA GLY A 138 27.94 9.53 22.08
C GLY A 138 27.25 8.16 21.90
N ARG A 139 26.60 7.91 20.77
CA ARG A 139 25.84 6.68 20.50
C ARG A 139 26.75 5.56 20.04
N THR A 140 26.39 4.31 20.32
CA THR A 140 27.08 3.12 19.80
C THR A 140 26.35 2.60 18.57
N ILE A 141 27.05 2.42 17.45
CA ILE A 141 26.49 1.77 16.26
C ILE A 141 27.05 0.34 16.19
N VAL A 142 26.16 -0.64 16.12
CA VAL A 142 26.49 -2.04 15.84
C VAL A 142 25.87 -2.40 14.51
N PHE A 143 26.69 -2.72 13.52
CA PHE A 143 26.19 -3.11 12.21
C PHE A 143 26.76 -4.45 11.74
N VAL A 144 25.97 -5.14 10.93
CA VAL A 144 26.37 -6.36 10.23
C VAL A 144 26.55 -6.02 8.76
N THR A 145 27.66 -6.46 8.17
CA THR A 145 27.95 -6.28 6.75
C THR A 145 28.70 -7.49 6.21
N HIS A 146 28.57 -7.73 4.91
CA HIS A 146 29.42 -8.65 4.15
C HIS A 146 30.54 -7.91 3.38
N ASP A 147 30.57 -6.57 3.42
CA ASP A 147 31.57 -5.75 2.74
C ASP A 147 32.76 -5.48 3.68
N LEU A 148 33.95 -5.94 3.26
CA LEU A 148 35.18 -5.76 4.01
C LEU A 148 35.59 -4.28 4.11
N VAL A 149 35.31 -3.48 3.08
CA VAL A 149 35.63 -2.04 3.07
C VAL A 149 34.81 -1.34 4.16
N GLU A 150 33.51 -1.60 4.22
CA GLU A 150 32.62 -1.07 5.27
C GLU A 150 33.11 -1.41 6.68
N ALA A 151 33.45 -2.68 6.90
CA ALA A 151 33.92 -3.15 8.19
C ALA A 151 35.20 -2.40 8.62
N ILE A 152 36.15 -2.19 7.71
CA ILE A 152 37.43 -1.54 8.00
C ILE A 152 37.29 -0.01 8.12
N THR A 153 36.45 0.64 7.32
CA THR A 153 36.35 2.11 7.29
C THR A 153 35.50 2.69 8.42
N LEU A 154 34.42 2.00 8.79
CA LEU A 154 33.41 2.53 9.73
C LEU A 154 33.58 2.04 11.16
N SER A 155 34.16 0.85 11.37
CA SER A 155 34.17 0.22 12.69
C SER A 155 35.42 0.59 13.46
N ASP A 156 35.30 0.79 14.78
CA ASP A 156 36.43 0.79 15.73
C ASP A 156 36.80 -0.63 16.18
N ARG A 157 35.83 -1.54 16.16
CA ARG A 157 35.96 -2.96 16.51
C ARG A 157 35.17 -3.82 15.53
N ILE A 158 35.80 -4.87 15.02
CA ILE A 158 35.22 -5.84 14.09
C ILE A 158 35.18 -7.20 14.78
N ALA A 159 34.03 -7.88 14.74
CA ALA A 159 33.89 -9.26 15.17
C ALA A 159 33.60 -10.14 13.96
N ILE A 160 34.44 -11.14 13.69
CA ILE A 160 34.30 -12.05 12.56
C ILE A 160 33.61 -13.32 13.04
N PHE A 161 32.52 -13.70 12.36
CA PHE A 161 31.74 -14.90 12.67
C PHE A 161 32.08 -16.06 11.72
N THR A 162 31.95 -17.30 12.22
CA THR A 162 31.98 -18.52 11.39
C THR A 162 30.65 -18.70 10.64
N ARG A 163 30.66 -19.43 9.52
CA ARG A 163 29.49 -19.58 8.62
C ARG A 163 28.32 -20.32 9.27
N ALA A 164 28.59 -21.51 9.84
CA ALA A 164 27.63 -22.30 10.59
C ALA A 164 28.39 -23.39 11.38
N PRO A 165 28.15 -23.55 12.69
CA PRO A 165 27.38 -22.66 13.57
C PRO A 165 28.02 -21.26 13.65
N GLY A 166 27.22 -20.23 13.94
CA GLY A 166 27.68 -18.83 14.01
C GLY A 166 28.39 -18.52 15.32
N THR A 167 29.69 -18.77 15.38
CA THR A 167 30.56 -18.50 16.54
C THR A 167 31.53 -17.37 16.21
N ILE A 168 31.98 -16.62 17.23
CA ILE A 168 32.98 -15.58 17.02
C ILE A 168 34.34 -16.25 16.74
N LYS A 169 34.83 -16.13 15.52
CA LYS A 169 36.15 -16.62 15.12
C LYS A 169 37.27 -15.77 15.71
N CYS A 170 37.14 -14.45 15.61
CA CYS A 170 38.07 -13.50 16.22
C CYS A 170 37.45 -12.10 16.28
N SER A 171 38.08 -11.21 17.07
CA SER A 171 37.75 -9.77 17.08
C SER A 171 39.00 -8.93 16.87
N ILE A 172 38.87 -7.88 16.05
CA ILE A 172 39.95 -6.97 15.64
C ILE A 172 39.58 -5.55 16.09
N PHE A 173 40.54 -4.80 16.64
CA PHE A 173 40.40 -3.37 16.89
C PHE A 173 41.12 -2.60 15.78
N THR A 174 40.41 -1.71 15.09
CA THR A 174 40.94 -0.93 13.95
C THR A 174 41.56 0.40 14.42
N ARG A 175 40.97 1.05 15.42
CA ARG A 175 41.47 2.27 16.05
C ARG A 175 41.80 1.99 17.52
N ARG A 176 43.07 2.16 17.91
CA ARG A 176 43.47 2.12 19.34
C ARG A 176 43.05 3.43 20.00
N PRO A 177 42.54 3.43 21.25
CA PRO A 177 42.41 4.64 22.05
C PRO A 177 43.79 5.30 22.18
N GLY A 178 43.96 6.51 21.63
CA GLY A 178 45.17 7.34 21.83
C GLY A 178 46.12 7.54 20.64
N LEU A 179 45.86 6.98 19.44
CA LEU A 179 46.71 7.25 18.27
C LEU A 179 45.87 7.83 17.11
N ARG A 180 45.99 9.14 16.90
CA ARG A 180 45.59 9.78 15.64
C ARG A 180 46.61 9.31 14.59
N THR A 181 46.14 8.61 13.56
CA THR A 181 46.89 7.94 12.48
C THR A 181 47.25 6.49 12.78
N SER A 182 46.59 5.56 12.10
CA SER A 182 46.92 4.13 12.11
C SER A 182 47.28 3.66 10.71
N THR A 183 48.57 3.39 10.50
CA THR A 183 49.07 2.53 9.42
C THR A 183 48.76 1.08 9.80
N ILE A 184 47.91 0.41 9.01
CA ILE A 184 47.58 -1.01 9.22
C ILE A 184 48.78 -1.86 8.77
N ARG A 185 49.47 -2.53 9.70
CA ARG A 185 50.42 -3.62 9.40
C ARG A 185 49.64 -4.92 9.30
N PHE A 186 49.49 -5.44 8.09
CA PHE A 186 48.98 -6.79 7.86
C PHE A 186 50.07 -7.81 8.25
N GLY A 187 49.83 -8.52 9.37
CA GLY A 187 50.48 -9.80 9.63
C GLY A 187 49.91 -10.85 8.68
N THR A 188 50.82 -11.61 8.08
CA THR A 188 50.70 -12.63 7.03
C THR A 188 49.38 -13.41 7.00
N ILE A 189 48.40 -12.91 6.25
CA ILE A 189 47.33 -13.73 5.64
C ILE A 189 47.28 -13.32 4.17
N SER A 190 47.81 -14.20 3.32
CA SER A 190 47.81 -14.19 1.85
C SER A 190 47.41 -12.86 1.17
N ALA A 191 48.41 -12.00 0.98
CA ALA A 191 48.28 -10.76 0.23
C ALA A 191 48.47 -11.03 -1.26
N GLN A 192 47.40 -11.31 -2.00
CA GLN A 192 47.43 -11.25 -3.46
C GLN A 192 46.12 -10.74 -4.07
N LYS A 193 45.77 -9.50 -3.71
CA LYS A 193 44.99 -8.50 -4.49
C LYS A 193 44.43 -7.50 -3.48
N SER A 194 45.10 -6.37 -3.30
CA SER A 194 44.59 -5.08 -2.79
C SER A 194 45.76 -4.30 -2.18
N ARG A 195 46.74 -3.93 -3.02
CA ARG A 195 47.84 -3.06 -2.65
C ARG A 195 47.76 -1.79 -3.49
N ALA A 196 46.70 -0.99 -3.28
CA ALA A 196 46.52 0.30 -3.92
C ALA A 196 45.57 1.29 -3.20
N VAL A 197 45.10 1.03 -1.97
CA VAL A 197 44.02 1.84 -1.36
C VAL A 197 44.36 2.45 0.01
N LEU A 198 45.56 2.21 0.57
CA LEU A 198 45.82 2.49 2.00
C LEU A 198 47.00 3.42 2.31
N SER A 199 47.29 4.41 1.47
CA SER A 199 48.39 5.35 1.76
C SER A 199 48.12 6.82 1.40
N LEU A 200 46.93 7.36 1.73
CA LEU A 200 46.71 8.81 1.68
C LEU A 200 45.87 9.32 2.87
N PRO A 201 46.20 10.49 3.45
CA PRO A 201 45.39 11.13 4.48
C PRO A 201 44.03 11.59 3.91
N LEU A 202 42.95 11.28 4.62
CA LEU A 202 41.56 11.63 4.27
C LEU A 202 41.26 13.16 4.25
N ALA A 203 42.20 14.02 4.62
CA ALA A 203 41.99 15.45 4.78
C ALA A 203 42.26 16.30 3.52
N GLU A 204 42.73 15.72 2.41
CA GLU A 204 43.08 16.47 1.18
C GLU A 204 42.29 16.07 -0.08
N ARG A 205 41.41 15.05 -0.02
CA ARG A 205 40.49 14.75 -1.14
C ARG A 205 39.22 15.60 -1.15
N ALA A 206 38.95 16.35 -0.08
CA ALA A 206 37.71 17.11 0.11
C ALA A 206 37.77 18.59 -0.34
N ARG A 207 38.83 19.03 -1.04
CA ARG A 207 38.98 20.45 -1.45
C ARG A 207 39.04 20.73 -2.95
N SER A 208 38.99 19.71 -3.82
CA SER A 208 38.94 19.90 -5.28
C SER A 208 37.74 19.25 -5.97
N ILE A 209 36.75 18.79 -5.20
CA ILE A 209 35.49 18.23 -5.72
C ILE A 209 34.35 18.98 -5.05
N TRP A 210 34.33 20.30 -5.26
CA TRP A 210 33.10 21.06 -5.21
C TRP A 210 32.48 20.94 -6.59
N ILE A 211 31.60 19.95 -6.77
CA ILE A 211 30.53 20.13 -7.75
C ILE A 211 29.61 21.15 -7.10
N ASP A 212 29.59 22.32 -7.70
CA ASP A 212 28.63 23.37 -7.45
C ASP A 212 27.24 22.86 -7.87
N ASP A 213 26.57 22.12 -6.98
CA ASP A 213 25.17 21.73 -7.15
C ASP A 213 24.19 22.91 -6.94
N ARG A 214 24.68 24.16 -7.02
CA ARG A 214 23.83 25.35 -7.17
C ARG A 214 23.69 25.79 -8.62
N VAL A 215 23.32 24.87 -9.52
CA VAL A 215 22.84 25.25 -10.86
C VAL A 215 21.37 24.85 -11.03
N PRO A 216 20.40 25.72 -10.68
CA PRO A 216 18.96 25.46 -10.78
C PRO A 216 18.39 25.39 -12.22
N GLY A 217 19.22 25.10 -13.23
CA GLY A 217 18.87 25.33 -14.65
C GLY A 217 18.86 24.10 -15.53
N ARG A 218 19.93 23.29 -15.51
CA ARG A 218 20.20 22.32 -16.60
C ARG A 218 19.43 21.00 -16.51
N GLU A 219 19.25 20.44 -15.32
CA GLU A 219 18.38 19.28 -15.13
C GLU A 219 16.90 19.63 -15.37
N SER A 220 16.50 20.85 -15.00
CA SER A 220 15.11 21.31 -15.18
C SER A 220 14.71 21.37 -16.66
N GLU A 221 15.64 21.67 -17.56
CA GLU A 221 15.36 21.81 -19.00
C GLU A 221 15.29 20.45 -19.72
N VAL A 222 16.15 19.50 -19.31
CA VAL A 222 16.10 18.10 -19.81
C VAL A 222 14.83 17.41 -19.33
N LEU A 223 14.50 17.53 -18.04
CA LEU A 223 13.25 17.00 -17.47
C LEU A 223 12.01 17.64 -18.11
N ARG A 224 12.03 18.94 -18.42
CA ARG A 224 10.93 19.62 -19.15
C ARG A 224 10.77 19.11 -20.58
N ARG A 225 11.87 18.82 -21.30
CA ARG A 225 11.82 18.28 -22.67
C ARG A 225 11.34 16.83 -22.70
N GLU A 226 11.76 16.02 -21.73
CA GLU A 226 11.26 14.65 -21.58
C GLU A 226 9.78 14.62 -21.15
N ALA A 227 9.38 15.49 -20.23
CA ALA A 227 7.98 15.68 -19.83
C ALA A 227 7.10 16.09 -21.02
N ALA A 228 7.55 17.05 -21.85
CA ALA A 228 6.80 17.49 -23.02
C ALA A 228 6.67 16.40 -24.10
N ARG A 229 7.68 15.52 -24.25
CA ARG A 229 7.61 14.36 -25.16
C ARG A 229 6.64 13.30 -24.65
N THR A 230 6.68 12.99 -23.36
CA THR A 230 5.75 12.03 -22.73
C THR A 230 4.31 12.53 -22.79
N GLU A 231 4.06 13.82 -22.53
CA GLU A 231 2.71 14.40 -22.66
C GLU A 231 2.14 14.32 -24.09
N ARG A 232 2.96 14.58 -25.12
CA ARG A 232 2.52 14.46 -26.52
C ARG A 232 2.20 13.01 -26.90
N GLN A 233 3.02 12.06 -26.47
CA GLN A 233 2.80 10.63 -26.70
C GLN A 233 1.55 10.13 -25.97
N GLU A 234 1.30 10.60 -24.75
CA GLU A 234 0.10 10.28 -23.99
C GLU A 234 -1.17 10.85 -24.63
N ARG A 235 -1.15 12.10 -25.12
CA ARG A 235 -2.29 12.69 -25.85
C ARG A 235 -2.63 11.90 -27.11
N GLY A 236 -1.62 11.51 -27.91
CA GLY A 236 -1.83 10.68 -29.11
C GLY A 236 -2.38 9.29 -28.80
N ARG A 237 -1.98 8.68 -27.68
CA ARG A 237 -2.55 7.40 -27.23
C ARG A 237 -4.01 7.56 -26.79
N ARG A 238 -4.34 8.61 -26.04
CA ARG A 238 -5.73 8.88 -25.59
C ARG A 238 -6.68 9.09 -26.76
N THR A 239 -6.28 9.85 -27.78
CA THR A 239 -7.11 10.04 -28.98
C THR A 239 -7.27 8.74 -29.77
N ALA A 240 -6.22 7.93 -29.90
CA ALA A 240 -6.30 6.62 -30.54
C ALA A 240 -7.24 5.66 -29.80
N VAL A 241 -7.18 5.62 -28.46
CA VAL A 241 -8.09 4.82 -27.63
C VAL A 241 -9.54 5.27 -27.81
N ALA A 242 -9.80 6.59 -27.75
CA ALA A 242 -11.14 7.13 -27.96
C ALA A 242 -11.69 6.79 -29.35
N ALA A 243 -10.84 6.89 -30.39
CA ALA A 243 -11.22 6.50 -31.75
C ALA A 243 -11.58 5.01 -31.84
N TRP A 244 -10.80 4.13 -31.21
CA TRP A 244 -11.09 2.70 -31.13
C TRP A 244 -12.39 2.42 -30.38
N GLN A 245 -12.66 3.10 -29.26
CA GLN A 245 -13.91 2.95 -28.51
C GLN A 245 -15.12 3.37 -29.34
N ILE A 246 -15.04 4.50 -30.06
CA ILE A 246 -16.09 4.97 -30.96
C ILE A 246 -16.31 3.98 -32.10
N LEU A 247 -15.23 3.47 -32.71
CA LEU A 247 -15.31 2.48 -33.79
C LEU A 247 -15.96 1.18 -33.32
N LEU A 248 -15.56 0.67 -32.17
CA LEU A 248 -16.13 -0.55 -31.58
C LEU A 248 -17.60 -0.37 -31.23
N LEU A 249 -17.97 0.76 -30.62
CA LEU A 249 -19.36 1.07 -30.30
C LEU A 249 -20.20 1.21 -31.58
N GLY A 250 -19.68 1.91 -32.59
CA GLY A 250 -20.33 2.04 -33.89
C GLY A 250 -20.52 0.69 -34.59
N ALA A 251 -19.50 -0.16 -34.58
CA ALA A 251 -19.56 -1.51 -35.14
C ALA A 251 -20.58 -2.38 -34.41
N LEU A 252 -20.64 -2.31 -33.08
CA LEU A 252 -21.62 -3.03 -32.26
C LEU A 252 -23.06 -2.57 -32.58
N LEU A 253 -23.29 -1.26 -32.68
CA LEU A 253 -24.60 -0.69 -33.01
C LEU A 253 -25.03 -1.04 -34.44
N ALA A 254 -24.10 -0.98 -35.40
CA ALA A 254 -24.36 -1.37 -36.78
C ALA A 254 -24.70 -2.87 -36.90
N TRP A 255 -23.96 -3.72 -36.19
CA TRP A 255 -24.25 -5.14 -36.10
C TRP A 255 -25.61 -5.41 -35.47
N TRP A 256 -25.92 -4.78 -34.34
CA TRP A 256 -27.21 -4.94 -33.65
C TRP A 256 -28.39 -4.51 -34.53
N TRP A 257 -28.30 -3.32 -35.15
CA TRP A 257 -29.32 -2.85 -36.09
C TRP A 257 -29.49 -3.79 -37.28
N GLY A 258 -28.38 -4.29 -37.83
CA GLY A 258 -28.39 -5.23 -38.96
C GLY A 258 -28.94 -6.62 -38.59
N ALA A 259 -28.72 -7.10 -37.38
CA ALA A 259 -29.21 -8.38 -36.89
C ALA A 259 -30.70 -8.35 -36.53
N SER A 260 -31.20 -7.22 -36.01
CA SER A 260 -32.60 -7.06 -35.61
C SER A 260 -33.55 -7.09 -36.82
N GLY A 261 -34.44 -8.08 -36.84
CA GLY A 261 -35.42 -8.31 -37.91
C GLY A 261 -34.87 -8.94 -39.19
N ARG A 262 -33.56 -9.22 -39.28
CA ARG A 262 -32.97 -9.98 -40.40
C ARG A 262 -32.44 -11.35 -39.96
N ILE A 263 -31.63 -11.36 -38.90
CA ILE A 263 -31.04 -12.58 -38.35
C ILE A 263 -31.90 -13.11 -37.20
N VAL A 264 -32.39 -12.19 -36.37
CA VAL A 264 -33.24 -12.52 -35.20
C VAL A 264 -34.56 -11.77 -35.33
N ASP A 265 -35.68 -12.44 -35.05
CA ASP A 265 -37.00 -11.82 -35.07
C ASP A 265 -37.05 -10.62 -34.09
N ARG A 266 -37.73 -9.54 -34.49
CA ARG A 266 -37.89 -8.32 -33.69
C ARG A 266 -38.60 -8.57 -32.36
N LEU A 267 -39.38 -9.64 -32.28
CA LEU A 267 -39.99 -10.10 -31.04
C LEU A 267 -38.94 -10.44 -29.98
N PHE A 268 -37.79 -11.01 -30.36
CA PHE A 268 -36.72 -11.39 -29.44
C PHE A 268 -35.60 -10.35 -29.36
N LEU A 269 -35.32 -9.64 -30.46
CA LEU A 269 -34.27 -8.62 -30.52
C LEU A 269 -34.82 -7.31 -31.11
N SER A 270 -35.19 -6.38 -30.22
CA SER A 270 -35.56 -5.01 -30.60
C SER A 270 -34.40 -4.27 -31.26
N ASP A 271 -34.73 -3.40 -32.22
CA ASP A 271 -33.76 -2.53 -32.87
C ASP A 271 -33.31 -1.39 -31.94
N PRO A 272 -32.06 -0.89 -32.07
CA PRO A 272 -31.51 0.12 -31.17
C PRO A 272 -32.31 1.44 -31.17
N VAL A 273 -33.01 1.79 -32.26
CA VAL A 273 -33.81 3.01 -32.34
C VAL A 273 -35.10 2.86 -31.52
N SER A 274 -35.73 1.69 -31.56
CA SER A 274 -36.89 1.37 -30.71
C SER A 274 -36.51 1.33 -29.23
N VAL A 275 -35.33 0.79 -28.89
CA VAL A 275 -34.82 0.83 -27.51
C VAL A 275 -34.56 2.27 -27.06
N ALA A 276 -33.91 3.09 -27.89
CA ALA A 276 -33.67 4.50 -27.56
C ALA A 276 -34.97 5.28 -27.35
N ARG A 277 -35.98 5.05 -28.19
CA ARG A 277 -37.32 5.63 -28.01
C ARG A 277 -38.00 5.15 -26.74
N ALA A 278 -37.88 3.86 -26.41
CA ALA A 278 -38.42 3.32 -25.15
C ALA A 278 -37.76 3.94 -23.93
N PHE A 279 -36.42 4.02 -23.94
CA PHE A 279 -35.65 4.67 -22.88
C PHE A 279 -36.05 6.14 -22.70
N TRP A 280 -36.12 6.90 -23.80
CA TRP A 280 -36.53 8.30 -23.77
C TRP A 280 -37.95 8.47 -23.23
N ARG A 281 -38.90 7.65 -23.69
CA ARG A 281 -40.29 7.65 -23.21
C ARG A 281 -40.35 7.41 -21.69
N MET A 282 -39.66 6.37 -21.21
CA MET A 282 -39.66 6.04 -19.78
C MET A 282 -38.97 7.10 -18.92
N LEU A 283 -38.00 7.83 -19.49
CA LEU A 283 -37.33 8.95 -18.85
C LEU A 283 -38.26 10.16 -18.73
N VAL A 284 -38.95 10.53 -19.81
CA VAL A 284 -39.88 11.67 -19.86
C VAL A 284 -41.11 11.42 -18.97
N ASP A 285 -41.66 10.21 -19.02
CA ASP A 285 -42.82 9.82 -18.21
C ASP A 285 -42.46 9.59 -16.73
N GLY A 286 -41.18 9.74 -16.35
CA GLY A 286 -40.69 9.59 -14.98
C GLY A 286 -40.67 8.15 -14.44
N SER A 287 -41.23 7.18 -15.18
CA SER A 287 -41.30 5.78 -14.76
C SER A 287 -39.90 5.18 -14.54
N LEU A 288 -38.93 5.45 -15.42
CA LEU A 288 -37.57 4.95 -15.26
C LEU A 288 -36.93 5.51 -13.98
N GLY A 289 -37.07 6.81 -13.74
CA GLY A 289 -36.55 7.45 -12.52
C GLY A 289 -37.17 6.87 -11.26
N PHE A 290 -38.49 6.64 -11.25
CA PHE A 290 -39.20 6.01 -10.15
C PHE A 290 -38.67 4.61 -9.84
N HIS A 291 -38.41 3.78 -10.85
CA HIS A 291 -37.87 2.44 -10.61
C HIS A 291 -36.38 2.48 -10.21
N LEU A 292 -35.57 3.35 -10.83
CA LEU A 292 -34.15 3.51 -10.52
C LEU A 292 -33.88 3.90 -9.07
N GLN A 293 -34.68 4.82 -8.49
CA GLN A 293 -34.47 5.24 -7.09
C GLN A 293 -34.65 4.09 -6.09
N TYR A 294 -35.59 3.15 -6.32
CA TYR A 294 -35.78 2.00 -5.43
C TYR A 294 -34.61 1.04 -5.54
N THR A 295 -34.20 0.70 -6.76
CA THR A 295 -33.02 -0.15 -6.98
C THR A 295 -31.77 0.48 -6.39
N LEU A 296 -31.58 1.79 -6.57
CA LEU A 296 -30.46 2.52 -5.97
C LEU A 296 -30.51 2.47 -4.44
N THR A 297 -31.66 2.72 -3.83
CA THR A 297 -31.82 2.70 -2.37
C THR A 297 -31.54 1.30 -1.81
N GLU A 298 -32.12 0.27 -2.41
CA GLU A 298 -31.93 -1.14 -2.02
C GLU A 298 -30.46 -1.54 -2.15
N THR A 299 -29.81 -1.14 -3.26
CA THR A 299 -28.40 -1.39 -3.51
C THR A 299 -27.50 -0.66 -2.51
N LEU A 300 -27.72 0.63 -2.26
CA LEU A 300 -26.90 1.42 -1.34
C LEU A 300 -27.03 0.95 0.11
N LEU A 301 -28.25 0.64 0.56
CA LEU A 301 -28.46 0.09 1.91
C LEU A 301 -27.83 -1.29 2.05
N GLY A 302 -28.01 -2.17 1.06
CA GLY A 302 -27.37 -3.49 1.04
C GLY A 302 -25.85 -3.39 1.02
N TYR A 303 -25.32 -2.49 0.20
CA TYR A 303 -23.89 -2.22 0.14
C TYR A 303 -23.33 -1.69 1.45
N ALA A 304 -23.96 -0.68 2.06
CA ALA A 304 -23.52 -0.11 3.32
C ALA A 304 -23.55 -1.16 4.45
N LEU A 305 -24.64 -1.93 4.55
CA LEU A 305 -24.78 -3.00 5.54
C LEU A 305 -23.73 -4.09 5.33
N GLY A 306 -23.59 -4.61 4.10
CA GLY A 306 -22.64 -5.67 3.78
C GLY A 306 -21.19 -5.25 3.94
N ALA A 307 -20.84 -4.03 3.51
CA ALA A 307 -19.49 -3.50 3.63
C ALA A 307 -19.09 -3.26 5.08
N SER A 308 -19.95 -2.60 5.87
CA SER A 308 -19.68 -2.33 7.29
C SER A 308 -19.61 -3.63 8.10
N SER A 309 -20.57 -4.54 7.93
CA SER A 309 -20.55 -5.82 8.64
C SER A 309 -19.37 -6.71 8.21
N GLY A 310 -19.01 -6.73 6.92
CA GLY A 310 -17.87 -7.49 6.40
C GLY A 310 -16.53 -6.97 6.94
N LEU A 311 -16.36 -5.65 6.98
CA LEU A 311 -15.18 -4.99 7.54
C LEU A 311 -15.06 -5.25 9.05
N LEU A 312 -16.15 -5.06 9.80
CA LEU A 312 -16.19 -5.30 11.26
C LEU A 312 -15.91 -6.77 11.58
N ALA A 313 -16.48 -7.70 10.82
CA ALA A 313 -16.23 -9.13 10.98
C ALA A 313 -14.77 -9.49 10.69
N ALA A 314 -14.18 -8.94 9.62
CA ALA A 314 -12.77 -9.20 9.31
C ALA A 314 -11.82 -8.65 10.39
N VAL A 315 -12.05 -7.41 10.84
CA VAL A 315 -11.26 -6.83 11.94
C VAL A 315 -11.47 -7.63 13.23
N GLY A 316 -12.71 -8.02 13.56
CA GLY A 316 -13.02 -8.85 14.72
C GLY A 316 -12.30 -10.20 14.67
N THR A 317 -12.34 -10.89 13.52
CA THR A 317 -11.60 -12.15 13.31
C THR A 317 -10.10 -11.97 13.43
N TRP A 318 -9.55 -10.83 12.97
CA TRP A 318 -8.12 -10.54 13.08
C TRP A 318 -7.66 -10.28 14.52
N LEU A 319 -8.50 -9.62 15.32
CA LEU A 319 -8.17 -9.28 16.71
C LEU A 319 -8.12 -10.51 17.63
N VAL A 320 -8.82 -11.60 17.28
CA VAL A 320 -8.87 -12.83 18.07
C VAL A 320 -7.85 -13.84 17.53
N PRO A 321 -6.78 -14.17 18.29
CA PRO A 321 -5.82 -15.18 17.87
C PRO A 321 -6.51 -16.53 17.60
N GLY A 322 -6.20 -17.15 16.46
CA GLY A 322 -6.78 -18.44 16.07
C GLY A 322 -8.20 -18.39 15.47
N ALA A 323 -8.90 -17.24 15.50
CA ALA A 323 -10.23 -17.16 14.89
C ALA A 323 -10.19 -17.28 13.36
N ALA A 324 -9.17 -16.70 12.70
CA ALA A 324 -9.01 -16.78 11.25
C ALA A 324 -8.95 -18.22 10.71
N PRO A 325 -8.06 -19.12 11.19
CA PRO A 325 -8.05 -20.50 10.71
C PRO A 325 -9.34 -21.27 11.06
N ALA A 326 -9.98 -20.97 12.19
CA ALA A 326 -11.22 -21.63 12.59
C ALA A 326 -12.42 -21.24 11.71
N LEU A 327 -12.56 -19.94 11.38
CA LEU A 327 -13.68 -19.42 10.59
C LEU A 327 -13.50 -19.59 9.08
N ARG A 328 -12.26 -19.71 8.60
CA ARG A 328 -11.96 -19.84 7.16
C ARG A 328 -12.82 -20.87 6.41
N PRO A 329 -12.95 -22.15 6.85
CA PRO A 329 -13.78 -23.12 6.14
C PRO A 329 -15.26 -22.70 6.10
N LEU A 330 -15.80 -22.17 7.19
CA LEU A 330 -17.20 -21.74 7.27
C LEU A 330 -17.48 -20.55 6.34
N VAL A 331 -16.59 -19.57 6.30
CA VAL A 331 -16.70 -18.41 5.42
C VAL A 331 -16.68 -18.84 3.95
N LEU A 332 -15.82 -19.78 3.58
CA LEU A 332 -15.73 -20.28 2.20
C LEU A 332 -16.98 -21.05 1.79
N LEU A 333 -17.51 -21.91 2.66
CA LEU A 333 -18.77 -22.62 2.42
C LEU A 333 -19.95 -21.64 2.24
N ALA A 334 -20.04 -20.66 3.13
CA ALA A 334 -21.07 -19.64 3.05
C ALA A 334 -20.92 -18.76 1.80
N TYR A 335 -19.70 -18.43 1.39
CA TYR A 335 -19.41 -17.71 0.15
C TYR A 335 -19.82 -18.51 -1.09
N ALA A 336 -19.52 -19.80 -1.14
CA ALA A 336 -19.84 -20.68 -2.26
C ALA A 336 -21.33 -20.99 -2.43
N THR A 337 -22.15 -20.71 -1.41
CA THR A 337 -23.60 -20.94 -1.46
C THR A 337 -24.24 -20.07 -2.55
N PRO A 338 -25.03 -20.64 -3.49
CA PRO A 338 -25.74 -19.88 -4.51
C PRO A 338 -26.68 -18.85 -3.87
N LYS A 339 -26.29 -17.57 -3.92
CA LYS A 339 -27.00 -16.51 -3.19
C LYS A 339 -28.45 -16.34 -3.64
N ILE A 340 -28.74 -16.59 -4.92
CA ILE A 340 -30.10 -16.51 -5.48
C ILE A 340 -31.06 -17.48 -4.75
N ALA A 341 -30.56 -18.66 -4.34
CA ALA A 341 -31.36 -19.65 -3.63
C ALA A 341 -31.77 -19.20 -2.21
N LEU A 342 -31.15 -18.15 -1.67
CA LEU A 342 -31.50 -17.60 -0.36
C LEU A 342 -32.73 -16.69 -0.41
N ALA A 343 -33.12 -16.18 -1.59
CA ALA A 343 -34.19 -15.20 -1.68
C ALA A 343 -35.56 -15.69 -1.16
N PRO A 344 -36.03 -16.92 -1.46
CA PRO A 344 -37.26 -17.44 -0.86
C PRO A 344 -37.19 -17.51 0.67
N LEU A 345 -36.04 -17.87 1.24
CA LEU A 345 -35.82 -17.88 2.69
C LEU A 345 -35.85 -16.48 3.29
N MET A 346 -35.26 -15.49 2.62
CA MET A 346 -35.32 -14.09 3.07
C MET A 346 -36.78 -13.59 3.11
N ILE A 347 -37.60 -13.96 2.13
CA ILE A 347 -39.03 -13.60 2.11
C ILE A 347 -39.78 -14.33 3.23
N LEU A 348 -39.50 -15.61 3.46
CA LEU A 348 -40.11 -16.37 4.53
C LEU A 348 -39.80 -15.78 5.92
N TRP A 349 -38.56 -15.34 6.14
CA TRP A 349 -38.11 -14.80 7.43
C TRP A 349 -38.52 -13.36 7.66
N PHE A 350 -38.45 -12.50 6.64
CA PHE A 350 -38.62 -11.06 6.79
C PHE A 350 -39.87 -10.50 6.08
N GLY A 351 -40.66 -11.37 5.44
CA GLY A 351 -41.85 -10.99 4.69
C GLY A 351 -41.52 -10.31 3.35
N ILE A 352 -42.53 -9.68 2.75
CA ILE A 352 -42.36 -8.89 1.52
C ILE A 352 -42.04 -7.44 1.91
N GLY A 353 -40.91 -6.91 1.44
CA GLY A 353 -40.51 -5.55 1.74
C GLY A 353 -39.11 -5.22 1.28
N ILE A 354 -38.54 -4.14 1.83
CA ILE A 354 -37.18 -3.70 1.51
C ILE A 354 -36.11 -4.55 2.21
N PHE A 355 -36.39 -5.05 3.42
CA PHE A 355 -35.43 -5.79 4.24
C PHE A 355 -34.88 -7.06 3.57
N PRO A 356 -35.70 -8.00 3.03
CA PRO A 356 -35.19 -9.19 2.34
C PRO A 356 -34.20 -8.86 1.23
N LYS A 357 -34.46 -7.77 0.49
CA LYS A 357 -33.65 -7.34 -0.64
C LYS A 357 -32.34 -6.72 -0.21
N VAL A 358 -32.39 -5.85 0.80
CA VAL A 358 -31.20 -5.24 1.42
C VAL A 358 -30.31 -6.31 2.02
N ILE A 359 -30.87 -7.30 2.72
CA ILE A 359 -30.10 -8.42 3.29
C ILE A 359 -29.50 -9.26 2.17
N LEU A 360 -30.27 -9.60 1.13
CA LEU A 360 -29.75 -10.35 -0.01
C LEU A 360 -28.58 -9.61 -0.67
N ALA A 361 -28.73 -8.33 -1.00
CA ALA A 361 -27.65 -7.50 -1.52
C ALA A 361 -26.44 -7.42 -0.57
N ALA A 362 -26.67 -7.27 0.74
CA ALA A 362 -25.62 -7.25 1.74
C ALA A 362 -24.81 -8.56 1.77
N THR A 363 -25.44 -9.72 1.56
CA THR A 363 -24.71 -10.99 1.53
C THR A 363 -23.73 -11.10 0.35
N PHE A 364 -24.03 -10.49 -0.80
CA PHE A 364 -23.10 -10.43 -1.94
C PHE A 364 -21.86 -9.58 -1.63
N VAL A 365 -22.04 -8.52 -0.83
CA VAL A 365 -20.97 -7.58 -0.48
C VAL A 365 -20.13 -8.10 0.69
N PHE A 366 -20.78 -8.62 1.73
CA PHE A 366 -20.17 -9.03 3.00
C PHE A 366 -18.94 -9.91 2.81
N PHE A 367 -19.08 -11.02 2.07
CA PHE A 367 -18.01 -12.02 1.96
C PHE A 367 -16.81 -11.48 1.18
N VAL A 368 -17.06 -10.71 0.11
CA VAL A 368 -15.96 -10.16 -0.70
C VAL A 368 -15.20 -9.10 0.09
N VAL A 369 -15.90 -8.22 0.83
CA VAL A 369 -15.25 -7.23 1.71
C VAL A 369 -14.49 -7.92 2.84
N TYR A 370 -15.09 -8.94 3.47
CA TYR A 370 -14.43 -9.74 4.51
C TYR A 370 -13.14 -10.38 4.00
N LEU A 371 -13.19 -11.09 2.87
CA LEU A 371 -12.05 -11.83 2.32
C LEU A 371 -10.92 -10.89 1.89
N ASN A 372 -11.24 -9.77 1.23
CA ASN A 372 -10.23 -8.78 0.84
C ASN A 372 -9.61 -8.09 2.05
N THR A 373 -10.40 -7.75 3.05
CA THR A 373 -9.89 -7.15 4.30
C THR A 373 -8.96 -8.11 5.01
N MET A 374 -9.35 -9.38 5.18
CA MET A 374 -8.51 -10.42 5.79
C MET A 374 -7.21 -10.63 5.01
N ALA A 375 -7.26 -10.60 3.68
CA ALA A 375 -6.07 -10.67 2.84
C ALA A 375 -5.14 -9.47 3.11
N GLY A 376 -5.65 -8.24 3.15
CA GLY A 376 -4.86 -7.04 3.41
C GLY A 376 -4.28 -6.96 4.83
N LEU A 377 -4.99 -7.47 5.83
CA LEU A 377 -4.47 -7.56 7.20
C LEU A 377 -3.33 -8.61 7.28
N GLY A 378 -3.40 -9.67 6.49
CA GLY A 378 -2.40 -10.74 6.46
C GLY A 378 -1.14 -10.44 5.65
N THR A 379 -1.11 -9.38 4.82
CA THR A 379 0.04 -9.05 3.94
C THR A 379 1.07 -8.12 4.60
N VAL A 380 0.84 -7.68 5.84
CA VAL A 380 1.74 -6.76 6.54
C VAL A 380 3.12 -7.41 6.72
N SER A 381 4.18 -6.77 6.23
CA SER A 381 5.53 -7.31 6.37
C SER A 381 5.98 -7.32 7.84
N GLY A 382 6.65 -8.40 8.25
CA GLY A 382 7.23 -8.50 9.59
C GLY A 382 8.28 -7.41 9.86
N GLY A 383 9.00 -6.97 8.82
CA GLY A 383 9.99 -5.89 8.91
C GLY A 383 9.37 -4.55 9.35
N LEU A 384 8.25 -4.14 8.74
CA LEU A 384 7.55 -2.91 9.11
C LEU A 384 7.08 -2.95 10.57
N VAL A 385 6.52 -4.07 11.00
CA VAL A 385 6.05 -4.27 12.38
C VAL A 385 7.21 -4.24 13.37
N ASN A 386 8.31 -4.93 13.06
CA ASN A 386 9.47 -5.01 13.93
C ASN A 386 10.12 -3.65 14.16
N VAL A 387 10.33 -2.87 13.10
CA VAL A 387 10.91 -1.52 13.19
C VAL A 387 10.06 -0.61 14.09
N VAL A 388 8.74 -0.61 13.89
CA VAL A 388 7.83 0.25 14.65
C VAL A 388 7.70 -0.22 16.11
N ARG A 389 7.77 -1.53 16.38
CA ARG A 389 7.80 -2.06 17.75
C ARG A 389 9.08 -1.68 18.50
N VAL A 390 10.24 -1.74 17.84
CA VAL A 390 11.52 -1.29 18.43
C VAL A 390 11.48 0.20 18.78
N MET A 391 10.76 1.02 18.00
CA MET A 391 10.52 2.44 18.33
C MET A 391 9.58 2.67 19.53
N GLY A 392 9.05 1.61 20.15
CA GLY A 392 8.18 1.70 21.32
C GLY A 392 6.69 1.67 21.01
N ALA A 393 6.27 1.22 19.83
CA ALA A 393 4.85 1.12 19.51
C ALA A 393 4.13 0.05 20.35
N THR A 394 3.01 0.45 20.94
CA THR A 394 2.05 -0.47 21.57
C THR A 394 1.32 -1.32 20.52
N PRO A 395 0.71 -2.46 20.89
CA PRO A 395 -0.09 -3.25 19.95
C PRO A 395 -1.19 -2.45 19.24
N ALA A 396 -1.83 -1.53 19.95
CA ALA A 396 -2.84 -0.64 19.39
C ALA A 396 -2.23 0.36 18.39
N ALA A 397 -1.03 0.88 18.66
CA ALA A 397 -0.30 1.75 17.73
C ALA A 397 0.14 1.00 16.48
N VAL A 398 0.66 -0.24 16.63
CA VAL A 398 0.98 -1.12 15.50
C VAL A 398 -0.26 -1.35 14.63
N PHE A 399 -1.40 -1.69 15.25
CA PHE A 399 -2.64 -1.90 14.50
C PHE A 399 -3.08 -0.63 13.74
N ARG A 400 -3.19 0.51 14.43
CA ARG A 400 -3.71 1.75 13.85
C ARG A 400 -2.78 2.41 12.84
N LYS A 401 -1.45 2.34 13.06
CA LYS A 401 -0.46 3.07 12.27
C LYS A 401 0.24 2.21 11.22
N VAL A 402 0.18 0.87 11.35
CA VAL A 402 0.85 -0.06 10.43
C VAL A 402 -0.14 -1.00 9.76
N VAL A 403 -0.83 -1.83 10.54
CA VAL A 403 -1.68 -2.91 9.99
C VAL A 403 -2.87 -2.35 9.20
N LEU A 404 -3.61 -1.42 9.80
CA LEU A 404 -4.82 -0.88 9.19
C LEU A 404 -4.52 -0.09 7.90
N PRO A 405 -3.55 0.86 7.85
CA PRO A 405 -3.20 1.54 6.61
C PRO A 405 -2.66 0.60 5.52
N ASN A 406 -1.91 -0.44 5.90
CA ASN A 406 -1.46 -1.46 4.95
C ASN A 406 -2.62 -2.23 4.31
N ALA A 407 -3.68 -2.49 5.07
CA ALA A 407 -4.86 -3.20 4.59
C ALA A 407 -5.79 -2.31 3.74
N MET A 408 -5.72 -0.98 3.85
CA MET A 408 -6.64 -0.06 3.18
C MET A 408 -6.72 -0.25 1.65
N PRO A 409 -5.63 -0.45 0.89
CA PRO A 409 -5.71 -0.76 -0.54
C PRO A 409 -6.59 -1.98 -0.85
N PHE A 410 -6.50 -3.02 -0.03
CA PHE A 410 -7.31 -4.22 -0.19
C PHE A 410 -8.77 -3.99 0.20
N VAL A 411 -9.02 -3.23 1.28
CA VAL A 411 -10.38 -2.84 1.68
C VAL A 411 -11.06 -2.06 0.55
N VAL A 412 -10.40 -1.05 0.02
CA VAL A 412 -10.92 -0.23 -1.09
C VAL A 412 -11.11 -1.06 -2.37
N ALA A 413 -10.18 -1.96 -2.68
CA ALA A 413 -10.35 -2.90 -3.79
C ALA A 413 -11.60 -3.78 -3.61
N GLY A 414 -11.79 -4.34 -2.42
CA GLY A 414 -12.99 -5.13 -2.08
C GLY A 414 -14.28 -4.32 -2.19
N LEU A 415 -14.27 -3.07 -1.70
CA LEU A 415 -15.38 -2.13 -1.81
C LEU A 415 -15.73 -1.81 -3.28
N ARG A 416 -14.74 -1.67 -4.15
CA ARG A 416 -14.94 -1.41 -5.59
C ARG A 416 -15.51 -2.62 -6.32
N ILE A 417 -14.97 -3.81 -6.06
CA ILE A 417 -15.41 -5.07 -6.67
C ILE A 417 -16.88 -5.41 -6.29
N THR A 418 -17.36 -4.91 -5.16
CA THR A 418 -18.68 -5.25 -4.62
C THR A 418 -19.81 -4.33 -5.04
N ILE A 419 -19.53 -3.19 -5.69
CA ILE A 419 -20.59 -2.32 -6.23
C ILE A 419 -21.49 -3.08 -7.23
N PRO A 420 -20.95 -3.76 -8.28
CA PRO A 420 -21.80 -4.52 -9.18
C PRO A 420 -22.47 -5.70 -8.47
N ALA A 421 -21.80 -6.32 -7.50
CA ALA A 421 -22.36 -7.44 -6.75
C ALA A 421 -23.59 -7.03 -5.91
N ALA A 422 -23.55 -5.85 -5.28
CA ALA A 422 -24.68 -5.30 -4.55
C ALA A 422 -25.88 -5.04 -5.47
N LEU A 423 -25.60 -4.46 -6.65
CA LEU A 423 -26.64 -4.17 -7.65
C LEU A 423 -27.28 -5.45 -8.18
N ILE A 424 -26.48 -6.48 -8.48
CA ILE A 424 -26.98 -7.82 -8.87
C ILE A 424 -27.88 -8.39 -7.76
N GLY A 425 -27.44 -8.31 -6.50
CA GLY A 425 -28.22 -8.80 -5.36
C GLY A 425 -29.58 -8.09 -5.22
N ALA A 426 -29.62 -6.76 -5.40
CA ALA A 426 -30.87 -6.00 -5.39
C ALA A 426 -31.79 -6.40 -6.56
N ILE A 427 -31.26 -6.48 -7.80
CA ILE A 427 -32.04 -6.86 -8.99
C ILE A 427 -32.63 -8.27 -8.84
N VAL A 428 -31.85 -9.24 -8.36
CA VAL A 428 -32.33 -10.61 -8.11
C VAL A 428 -33.48 -10.60 -7.11
N ALA A 429 -33.36 -9.83 -6.03
CA ALA A 429 -34.43 -9.72 -5.05
C ALA A 429 -35.70 -9.04 -5.64
N GLU A 430 -35.51 -8.04 -6.50
CA GLU A 430 -36.60 -7.36 -7.20
C GLU A 430 -37.34 -8.28 -8.19
N PHE A 431 -36.64 -9.22 -8.84
CA PHE A 431 -37.25 -10.20 -9.75
C PHE A 431 -38.21 -11.13 -9.02
N ILE A 432 -37.86 -11.53 -7.81
CA ILE A 432 -38.57 -12.58 -7.07
C ILE A 432 -39.77 -12.00 -6.32
N SER A 433 -39.60 -10.85 -5.67
CA SER A 433 -40.62 -10.32 -4.75
C SER A 433 -40.58 -8.80 -4.68
N SER A 434 -40.92 -8.14 -5.78
CA SER A 434 -41.11 -6.69 -5.80
C SER A 434 -42.23 -6.26 -6.75
N ASN A 435 -42.80 -5.10 -6.45
CA ASN A 435 -43.73 -4.36 -7.32
C ASN A 435 -43.11 -3.04 -7.83
N ARG A 436 -41.81 -2.83 -7.59
CA ARG A 436 -41.04 -1.62 -7.91
C ARG A 436 -39.56 -1.96 -8.09
N GLY A 437 -38.77 -1.00 -8.58
CA GLY A 437 -37.38 -1.26 -8.95
C GLY A 437 -37.23 -1.66 -10.41
N VAL A 438 -36.04 -1.48 -10.96
CA VAL A 438 -35.74 -1.72 -12.38
C VAL A 438 -35.77 -3.21 -12.70
N GLY A 439 -35.39 -4.06 -11.75
CA GLY A 439 -35.49 -5.50 -11.89
C GLY A 439 -36.95 -5.95 -12.08
N TYR A 440 -37.86 -5.42 -11.28
CA TYR A 440 -39.30 -5.65 -11.49
C TYR A 440 -39.76 -5.16 -12.86
N LEU A 441 -39.32 -3.97 -13.28
CA LEU A 441 -39.67 -3.39 -14.58
C LEU A 441 -39.22 -4.27 -15.74
N ILE A 442 -37.98 -4.76 -15.69
CA ILE A 442 -37.41 -5.68 -16.67
C ILE A 442 -38.21 -6.98 -16.70
N ASN A 443 -38.50 -7.56 -15.54
CA ASN A 443 -39.25 -8.81 -15.46
C ASN A 443 -40.67 -8.65 -16.03
N ALA A 444 -41.37 -7.57 -15.66
CA ALA A 444 -42.71 -7.28 -16.15
C ALA A 444 -42.76 -7.01 -17.67
N ALA A 445 -41.77 -6.31 -18.21
CA ALA A 445 -41.64 -6.08 -19.64
C ALA A 445 -41.34 -7.39 -20.40
N SER A 446 -40.48 -8.24 -19.82
CA SER A 446 -40.13 -9.56 -20.34
C SER A 446 -41.36 -10.48 -20.42
N SER A 447 -42.17 -10.56 -19.36
CA SER A 447 -43.41 -11.36 -19.36
C SER A 447 -44.46 -10.89 -20.37
N ARG A 448 -44.36 -9.64 -20.85
CA ARG A 448 -45.23 -9.06 -21.89
C ARG A 448 -44.57 -9.03 -23.27
N TYR A 449 -43.41 -9.66 -23.43
CA TYR A 449 -42.61 -9.67 -24.67
C TYR A 449 -42.27 -8.27 -25.22
N ARG A 450 -42.19 -7.26 -24.34
CA ARG A 450 -41.79 -5.89 -24.72
C ARG A 450 -40.26 -5.75 -24.64
N THR A 451 -39.57 -6.33 -25.61
CA THR A 451 -38.09 -6.38 -25.59
C THR A 451 -37.44 -4.99 -25.58
N ALA A 452 -38.03 -3.99 -26.25
CA ALA A 452 -37.52 -2.62 -26.21
C ALA A 452 -37.48 -2.03 -24.79
N ASP A 453 -38.53 -2.29 -23.99
CA ASP A 453 -38.63 -1.82 -22.60
C ASP A 453 -37.67 -2.61 -21.68
N VAL A 454 -37.43 -3.90 -21.96
CA VAL A 454 -36.40 -4.71 -21.26
C VAL A 454 -35.02 -4.11 -21.45
N PHE A 455 -34.60 -3.86 -22.70
CA PHE A 455 -33.30 -3.26 -22.98
C PHE A 455 -33.18 -1.83 -22.42
N ALA A 456 -34.24 -1.03 -22.46
CA ALA A 456 -34.26 0.29 -21.85
C ALA A 456 -34.03 0.21 -20.32
N GLY A 457 -34.65 -0.74 -19.62
CA GLY A 457 -34.38 -1.00 -18.21
C GLY A 457 -32.93 -1.39 -17.94
N ILE A 458 -32.35 -2.27 -18.76
CA ILE A 458 -30.94 -2.68 -18.68
C ILE A 458 -30.01 -1.47 -18.88
N PHE A 459 -30.29 -0.59 -19.84
CA PHE A 459 -29.52 0.66 -20.01
C PHE A 459 -29.59 1.55 -18.78
N GLY A 460 -30.75 1.65 -18.14
CA GLY A 460 -30.90 2.36 -16.86
C GLY A 460 -29.98 1.80 -15.78
N LEU A 461 -29.90 0.46 -15.66
CA LEU A 461 -28.98 -0.20 -14.73
C LEU A 461 -27.51 0.06 -15.07
N LEU A 462 -27.13 0.07 -16.35
CA LEU A 462 -25.77 0.37 -16.78
C LEU A 462 -25.36 1.80 -16.41
N ILE A 463 -26.25 2.78 -16.61
CA ILE A 463 -26.02 4.17 -16.21
C ILE A 463 -25.88 4.27 -14.69
N LEU A 464 -26.76 3.59 -13.94
CA LEU A 464 -26.70 3.54 -12.48
C LEU A 464 -25.37 2.96 -11.99
N MET A 465 -24.95 1.83 -12.57
CA MET A 465 -23.69 1.18 -12.26
C MET A 465 -22.48 2.08 -12.54
N MET A 466 -22.50 2.77 -13.69
CA MET A 466 -21.44 3.72 -14.06
C MET A 466 -21.37 4.89 -13.07
N ALA A 467 -22.51 5.43 -12.64
CA ALA A 467 -22.58 6.48 -11.62
C ALA A 467 -22.05 6.02 -10.26
N MET A 468 -22.45 4.82 -9.81
CA MET A 468 -21.97 4.25 -8.54
C MET A 468 -20.45 3.99 -8.56
N ASN A 469 -19.93 3.44 -9.66
CA ASN A 469 -18.50 3.19 -9.82
C ASN A 469 -17.69 4.51 -9.86
N ALA A 470 -18.21 5.55 -10.51
CA ALA A 470 -17.60 6.88 -10.49
C ALA A 470 -17.53 7.46 -9.05
N GLY A 471 -18.58 7.27 -8.26
CA GLY A 471 -18.61 7.65 -6.84
C GLY A 471 -17.50 6.99 -6.02
N VAL A 472 -17.36 5.67 -6.11
CA VAL A 472 -16.33 4.94 -5.35
C VAL A 472 -14.91 5.24 -5.85
N SER A 473 -14.71 5.40 -7.16
CA SER A 473 -13.39 5.82 -7.69
C SER A 473 -12.95 7.20 -7.17
N THR A 474 -13.91 8.07 -6.85
CA THR A 474 -13.62 9.38 -6.26
C THR A 474 -13.23 9.24 -4.78
N LEU A 475 -13.89 8.36 -4.04
CA LEU A 475 -13.52 8.02 -2.66
C LEU A 475 -12.13 7.36 -2.58
N GLU A 476 -11.82 6.44 -3.48
CA GLU A 476 -10.50 5.78 -3.58
C GLU A 476 -9.36 6.81 -3.69
N ARG A 477 -9.53 7.82 -4.56
CA ARG A 477 -8.54 8.89 -4.73
C ARG A 477 -8.32 9.72 -3.46
N TRP A 478 -9.33 9.82 -2.62
CA TRP A 478 -9.26 10.58 -1.37
C TRP A 478 -8.68 9.75 -0.23
N TRP A 479 -8.98 8.45 -0.16
CA TRP A 479 -8.53 7.56 0.92
C TRP A 479 -7.13 7.01 0.72
N LEU A 480 -6.65 6.88 -0.52
CA LEU A 480 -5.37 6.26 -0.87
C LEU A 480 -4.44 7.21 -1.65
N PRO A 481 -4.14 8.42 -1.17
CA PRO A 481 -3.28 9.36 -1.89
C PRO A 481 -1.84 8.86 -2.09
N TRP A 482 -1.39 7.90 -1.28
CA TRP A 482 -0.05 7.34 -1.30
C TRP A 482 0.14 6.15 -2.24
N VAL A 483 -0.94 5.55 -2.74
CA VAL A 483 -0.83 4.42 -3.67
C VAL A 483 -0.40 4.99 -5.02
N PRO A 484 0.71 4.51 -5.61
CA PRO A 484 1.13 4.95 -6.93
C PRO A 484 -0.04 4.74 -7.87
N ARG A 485 -0.50 5.83 -8.48
CA ARG A 485 -1.46 5.70 -9.57
C ARG A 485 -0.69 5.03 -10.69
N GLU A 486 -0.98 3.77 -10.97
CA GLU A 486 -0.75 3.28 -12.31
C GLU A 486 -1.39 4.34 -13.22
N ARG A 487 -0.58 4.97 -14.08
CA ARG A 487 -1.13 5.73 -15.19
C ARG A 487 -1.82 4.69 -16.06
N SER A 488 -3.05 4.35 -15.68
CA SER A 488 -3.91 3.48 -16.44
C SER A 488 -3.88 4.01 -17.86
N PRO A 489 -3.62 3.17 -18.88
CA PRO A 489 -3.72 3.60 -20.27
C PRO A 489 -5.04 4.28 -20.63
N LEU A 490 -6.04 4.17 -19.75
CA LEU A 490 -7.44 4.55 -19.91
C LEU A 490 -7.92 5.58 -18.86
N GLY A 491 -7.01 6.32 -18.22
CA GLY A 491 -7.34 7.42 -17.30
C GLY A 491 -7.33 8.78 -17.97
#